data_AF-A0A661GTC8-F1
#
_entry.id   AF-A0A661GTC8-F1
#
_cell.length_a   1.000
_cell.length_b   1.000
_cell.length_c   1.000
_cell.angle_alpha   90.00
_cell.angle_beta   90.00
_cell.angle_gamma   90.00
#
_symmetry.space_group_name_H-M   'P 1'
#
loop_
_entity.id
_entity.type
_entity.pdbx_description
1 polymer ?
#
loop_
_entity_poly.entity_id
_entity_poly.type
_entity_poly.pdbx_seq_one_letter_code
_entity_poly.pdbx_strand_id
1 'polypeptide(L)'
;MRLISACVDGIHQATERGLFDWLKEQDAEIICLQDLRAQAPELEDNPAFQLDGYFSYFFDSPTPKTNGVAIYTRHAPKAIMFGFGLTSGEDMDGRYLQADFDHTSVACLLAPLGGTDASSQEMKTRFFTGLQNQLLKITRKRRNYIFCGNWQIAHRDIDVQNPESHTDEPGFLAEERQWLDQLYNDIGYADAFRISNSDNDEFSWWPSGEMGSGDAWRTDTQIISKALVNQVEYAVLYKAKEFSSHTPVIIDYDLHEL
;
A
#
# COMPACT_ATOMS: atom_id res chain seq x y z
N MET A 1 2.53 17.06 -6.37
CA MET A 1 3.31 15.95 -5.77
C MET A 1 2.67 14.62 -6.14
N ARG A 2 3.39 13.77 -6.87
CA ARG A 2 3.00 12.43 -7.31
C ARG A 2 3.52 11.36 -6.35
N LEU A 3 2.62 10.51 -5.89
CA LEU A 3 2.92 9.30 -5.11
C LEU A 3 2.53 8.05 -5.88
N ILE A 4 3.42 7.07 -5.90
CA ILE A 4 3.17 5.75 -6.47
C ILE A 4 3.16 4.70 -5.38
N SER A 5 2.15 3.83 -5.37
CA SER A 5 2.12 2.61 -4.56
C SER A 5 2.04 1.39 -5.47
N ALA A 6 2.90 0.40 -5.27
CA ALA A 6 2.87 -0.83 -6.06
C ALA A 6 3.27 -2.05 -5.22
N CYS A 7 2.38 -3.04 -5.15
CA CYS A 7 2.74 -4.38 -4.70
C CYS A 7 3.45 -5.11 -5.84
N VAL A 8 4.66 -5.63 -5.61
CA VAL A 8 5.55 -6.08 -6.70
C VAL A 8 5.68 -7.60 -6.82
N ASP A 9 5.07 -8.39 -5.92
CA ASP A 9 5.16 -9.86 -5.90
C ASP A 9 6.61 -10.41 -5.95
N GLY A 10 7.55 -9.67 -5.37
CA GLY A 10 8.98 -9.91 -5.49
C GLY A 10 9.67 -8.88 -6.38
N ILE A 11 10.55 -8.10 -5.78
CA ILE A 11 11.23 -6.96 -6.43
C ILE A 11 12.13 -7.40 -7.59
N HIS A 12 12.75 -8.58 -7.50
CA HIS A 12 13.58 -9.12 -8.58
C HIS A 12 12.74 -9.44 -9.82
N GLN A 13 11.62 -10.16 -9.64
CA GLN A 13 10.74 -10.52 -10.76
C GLN A 13 10.13 -9.28 -11.41
N ALA A 14 9.71 -8.29 -10.60
CA ALA A 14 9.19 -7.04 -11.13
C ALA A 14 10.27 -6.23 -11.87
N THR A 15 11.52 -6.28 -11.42
CA THR A 15 12.66 -5.63 -12.10
C THR A 15 12.96 -6.28 -13.44
N GLU A 16 12.92 -7.62 -13.53
CA GLU A 16 13.05 -8.34 -14.80
C GLU A 16 11.93 -7.98 -15.80
N ARG A 17 10.74 -7.66 -15.30
CA ARG A 17 9.61 -7.14 -16.08
C ARG A 17 9.73 -5.64 -16.41
N GLY A 18 10.79 -4.97 -15.94
CA GLY A 18 11.11 -3.58 -16.23
C GLY A 18 10.41 -2.55 -15.35
N LEU A 19 10.10 -2.91 -14.09
CA LEU A 19 9.53 -1.99 -13.10
C LEU A 19 10.42 -0.75 -12.89
N PHE A 20 11.71 -0.93 -12.66
CA PHE A 20 12.62 0.18 -12.36
C PHE A 20 12.84 1.12 -13.54
N ASP A 21 12.83 0.59 -14.76
CA ASP A 21 12.90 1.44 -15.95
C ASP A 21 11.64 2.29 -16.10
N TRP A 22 10.47 1.71 -15.82
CA TRP A 22 9.22 2.46 -15.78
C TRP A 22 9.19 3.51 -14.67
N LEU A 23 9.62 3.18 -13.44
CA LEU A 23 9.64 4.10 -12.30
C LEU A 23 10.46 5.37 -12.56
N LYS A 24 11.59 5.25 -13.27
CA LYS A 24 12.44 6.41 -13.66
C LYS A 24 11.69 7.43 -14.53
N GLU A 25 10.69 6.99 -15.27
CA GLU A 25 9.93 7.83 -16.21
C GLU A 25 8.69 8.48 -15.58
N GLN A 26 8.31 8.10 -14.35
CA GLN A 26 7.02 8.52 -13.78
C GLN A 26 7.03 9.89 -13.09
N ASP A 27 8.22 10.44 -12.83
CA ASP A 27 8.45 11.67 -12.07
C ASP A 27 7.70 11.72 -10.73
N ALA A 28 7.74 10.61 -9.97
CA ALA A 28 7.12 10.54 -8.66
C ALA A 28 8.01 11.17 -7.58
N GLU A 29 7.48 11.96 -6.65
CA GLU A 29 8.27 12.43 -5.51
C GLU A 29 8.56 11.28 -4.53
N ILE A 30 7.58 10.38 -4.33
CA ILE A 30 7.67 9.24 -3.42
C ILE A 30 7.10 7.99 -4.08
N ILE A 31 7.80 6.87 -3.93
CA ILE A 31 7.39 5.55 -4.43
C ILE A 31 7.41 4.58 -3.25
N CYS A 32 6.29 3.89 -3.05
CA CYS A 32 6.10 2.87 -2.03
C CYS A 32 5.97 1.51 -2.72
N LEU A 33 6.88 0.59 -2.43
CA LEU A 33 6.83 -0.78 -2.95
C LEU A 33 6.49 -1.77 -1.83
N GLN A 34 5.54 -2.66 -2.09
CA GLN A 34 5.13 -3.71 -1.15
C GLN A 34 5.49 -5.11 -1.68
N ASP A 35 5.68 -6.05 -0.77
CA ASP A 35 5.99 -7.46 -1.03
C ASP A 35 7.28 -7.64 -1.84
N LEU A 36 8.39 -7.13 -1.29
CA LEU A 36 9.71 -7.14 -1.93
C LEU A 36 10.28 -8.56 -2.09
N ARG A 37 9.99 -9.46 -1.13
CA ARG A 37 10.53 -10.84 -1.05
C ARG A 37 12.06 -10.89 -1.16
N ALA A 38 12.74 -9.91 -0.61
CA ALA A 38 14.20 -9.76 -0.62
C ALA A 38 14.68 -9.19 0.72
N GLN A 39 15.97 -9.35 1.02
CA GLN A 39 16.57 -8.84 2.26
C GLN A 39 17.19 -7.45 2.04
N ALA A 40 17.12 -6.58 3.04
CA ALA A 40 17.55 -5.18 2.88
C ALA A 40 19.02 -5.03 2.42
N PRO A 41 20.01 -5.77 2.98
CA PRO A 41 21.40 -5.65 2.53
C PRO A 41 21.61 -6.02 1.05
N GLU A 42 20.82 -6.96 0.53
CA GLU A 42 20.88 -7.35 -0.89
C GLU A 42 20.40 -6.22 -1.81
N LEU A 43 19.43 -5.42 -1.36
CA LEU A 43 18.86 -4.33 -2.14
C LEU A 43 19.71 -3.06 -2.05
N GLU A 44 20.24 -2.76 -0.86
CA GLU A 44 21.07 -1.57 -0.59
C GLU A 44 22.37 -1.58 -1.42
N ASP A 45 23.03 -2.73 -1.53
CA ASP A 45 24.32 -2.85 -2.21
C ASP A 45 24.21 -3.02 -3.74
N ASN A 46 22.99 -3.14 -4.27
CA ASN A 46 22.76 -3.47 -5.68
C ASN A 46 22.19 -2.26 -6.46
N PRO A 47 22.97 -1.70 -7.42
CA PRO A 47 22.53 -0.57 -8.25
C PRO A 47 21.25 -0.80 -9.05
N ALA A 48 20.88 -2.07 -9.32
CA ALA A 48 19.65 -2.39 -10.05
C ALA A 48 18.38 -1.98 -9.29
N PHE A 49 18.46 -1.85 -7.96
CA PHE A 49 17.35 -1.45 -7.10
C PHE A 49 17.48 0.00 -6.61
N GLN A 50 18.38 0.78 -7.20
CA GLN A 50 18.54 2.20 -6.87
C GLN A 50 17.94 3.07 -7.97
N LEU A 51 17.30 4.16 -7.56
CA LEU A 51 16.75 5.17 -8.46
C LEU A 51 17.57 6.46 -8.30
N ASP A 52 18.12 6.95 -9.41
CA ASP A 52 18.95 8.16 -9.40
C ASP A 52 18.16 9.35 -8.83
N GLY A 53 18.74 10.02 -7.83
CA GLY A 53 18.12 11.16 -7.16
C GLY A 53 17.09 10.79 -6.08
N TYR A 54 16.96 9.51 -5.71
CA TYR A 54 16.13 9.06 -4.60
C TYR A 54 16.98 8.54 -3.44
N PHE A 55 16.50 8.81 -2.22
CA PHE A 55 16.86 8.03 -1.04
C PHE A 55 15.98 6.79 -1.00
N SER A 56 16.57 5.62 -0.76
CA SER A 56 15.88 4.34 -0.64
C SER A 56 15.93 3.85 0.81
N TYR A 57 14.81 3.34 1.30
CA TYR A 57 14.67 2.76 2.63
C TYR A 57 13.94 1.43 2.49
N PHE A 58 14.49 0.39 3.09
CA PHE A 58 13.97 -0.97 3.00
C PHE A 58 13.64 -1.50 4.39
N PHE A 59 12.54 -2.22 4.51
CA PHE A 59 12.22 -3.01 5.68
C PHE A 59 11.85 -4.42 5.24
N ASP A 60 12.74 -5.37 5.48
CA ASP A 60 12.59 -6.77 5.11
C ASP A 60 11.94 -7.61 6.20
N SER A 61 11.43 -8.77 5.81
CA SER A 61 10.97 -9.79 6.75
C SER A 61 12.14 -10.57 7.33
N PRO A 62 12.08 -10.98 8.61
CA PRO A 62 13.00 -11.97 9.17
C PRO A 62 12.96 -13.33 8.47
N THR A 63 11.84 -13.64 7.79
CA THR A 63 11.71 -14.82 6.96
C THR A 63 12.16 -14.49 5.53
N PRO A 64 13.22 -15.14 5.02
CA PRO A 64 13.70 -14.85 3.67
C PRO A 64 12.63 -15.11 2.61
N LYS A 65 12.63 -14.26 1.56
CA LYS A 65 11.74 -14.38 0.40
C LYS A 65 10.24 -14.19 0.69
N THR A 66 9.90 -13.55 1.80
CA THR A 66 8.52 -13.18 2.13
C THR A 66 8.42 -11.71 2.50
N ASN A 67 7.26 -11.09 2.22
CA ASN A 67 6.92 -9.73 2.60
C ASN A 67 8.01 -8.70 2.24
N GLY A 68 8.14 -7.65 3.05
CA GLY A 68 9.07 -6.56 2.85
C GLY A 68 8.41 -5.37 2.19
N VAL A 69 8.82 -4.18 2.58
CA VAL A 69 8.33 -2.90 2.04
C VAL A 69 9.50 -1.95 1.80
N ALA A 70 9.38 -1.08 0.81
CA ALA A 70 10.34 -0.03 0.53
C ALA A 70 9.66 1.33 0.34
N ILE A 71 10.40 2.39 0.67
CA ILE A 71 10.09 3.76 0.29
C ILE A 71 11.29 4.34 -0.46
N TYR A 72 11.04 4.86 -1.65
CA TYR A 72 11.97 5.72 -2.39
C TYR A 72 11.42 7.14 -2.33
N THR A 73 12.26 8.12 -2.01
CA THR A 73 11.86 9.53 -1.93
C THR A 73 12.95 10.45 -2.47
N ARG A 74 12.58 11.49 -3.23
CA ARG A 74 13.53 12.54 -3.67
C ARG A 74 14.02 13.41 -2.51
N HIS A 75 13.26 13.46 -1.43
CA HIS A 75 13.54 14.30 -0.26
C HIS A 75 13.98 13.44 0.92
N ALA A 76 15.05 13.85 1.59
CA ALA A 76 15.51 13.18 2.80
C ALA A 76 14.45 13.34 3.92
N PRO A 77 13.88 12.25 4.45
CA PRO A 77 12.94 12.34 5.56
C PRO A 77 13.63 12.74 6.86
N LYS A 78 12.88 13.38 7.75
CA LYS A 78 13.32 13.75 9.11
C LYS A 78 13.47 12.52 10.01
N ALA A 79 12.66 11.49 9.78
CA ALA A 79 12.76 10.22 10.49
C ALA A 79 12.21 9.09 9.61
N ILE A 80 12.73 7.89 9.86
CA ILE A 80 12.19 6.63 9.34
C ILE A 80 11.70 5.81 10.53
N MET A 81 10.50 5.23 10.42
CA MET A 81 9.92 4.35 11.43
C MET A 81 9.67 2.96 10.82
N PHE A 82 10.07 1.94 11.56
CA PHE A 82 9.89 0.53 11.23
C PHE A 82 8.83 -0.06 12.16
N GLY A 83 7.78 -0.66 11.58
CA GLY A 83 6.61 -1.08 12.34
C GLY A 83 5.81 0.09 12.90
N PHE A 84 4.67 -0.23 13.51
CA PHE A 84 3.81 0.75 14.18
C PHE A 84 3.57 0.45 15.66
N GLY A 85 4.25 -0.57 16.20
CA GLY A 85 4.27 -0.93 17.62
C GLY A 85 3.20 -1.94 18.01
N LEU A 86 2.89 -2.89 17.13
CA LEU A 86 1.94 -3.97 17.43
C LEU A 86 2.53 -4.94 18.46
N THR A 87 1.82 -5.20 19.56
CA THR A 87 2.31 -6.06 20.65
C THR A 87 2.63 -7.48 20.20
N SER A 88 1.88 -8.01 19.24
CA SER A 88 2.06 -9.36 18.70
C SER A 88 3.18 -9.45 17.67
N GLY A 89 3.73 -8.31 17.22
CA GLY A 89 4.94 -8.22 16.41
C GLY A 89 4.76 -8.48 14.91
N GLU A 90 3.55 -8.75 14.42
CA GLU A 90 3.32 -9.01 12.98
C GLU A 90 3.66 -7.79 12.10
N ASP A 91 3.64 -6.57 12.64
CA ASP A 91 4.06 -5.36 11.92
C ASP A 91 5.58 -5.31 11.67
N MET A 92 6.36 -6.01 12.49
CA MET A 92 7.82 -6.11 12.35
C MET A 92 8.26 -7.14 11.30
N ASP A 93 7.32 -7.79 10.63
CA ASP A 93 7.56 -8.76 9.55
C ASP A 93 7.74 -8.09 8.18
N GLY A 94 8.40 -6.91 8.15
CA GLY A 94 8.58 -6.13 6.93
C GLY A 94 7.26 -5.60 6.34
N ARG A 95 6.29 -5.22 7.19
CA ARG A 95 4.93 -4.84 6.74
C ARG A 95 4.62 -3.35 6.79
N TYR A 96 5.39 -2.57 7.55
CA TYR A 96 5.13 -1.16 7.74
C TYR A 96 6.42 -0.36 7.83
N LEU A 97 6.59 0.57 6.89
CA LEU A 97 7.69 1.52 6.86
C LEU A 97 7.11 2.92 6.68
N GLN A 98 7.54 3.88 7.49
CA GLN A 98 7.04 5.26 7.42
C GLN A 98 8.20 6.25 7.33
N ALA A 99 8.06 7.20 6.41
CA ALA A 99 8.93 8.36 6.27
C ALA A 99 8.21 9.61 6.78
N ASP A 100 8.81 10.28 7.76
CA ASP A 100 8.30 11.51 8.34
C ASP A 100 8.96 12.73 7.68
N PHE A 101 8.14 13.65 7.19
CA PHE A 101 8.57 14.94 6.69
C PHE A 101 8.05 16.08 7.59
N ASP A 102 8.01 17.32 7.14
CA ASP A 102 7.73 18.48 7.99
C ASP A 102 6.29 18.45 8.51
N HIS A 103 5.34 18.23 7.60
CA HIS A 103 3.91 18.28 7.89
C HIS A 103 3.19 16.99 7.51
N THR A 104 3.78 16.21 6.61
CA THR A 104 3.19 14.97 6.10
C THR A 104 4.08 13.78 6.45
N SER A 105 3.46 12.64 6.70
CA SER A 105 4.15 11.35 6.75
C SER A 105 3.59 10.43 5.70
N VAL A 106 4.48 9.71 5.01
CA VAL A 106 4.10 8.71 4.02
C VAL A 106 4.50 7.35 4.55
N ALA A 107 3.55 6.43 4.59
CA ALA A 107 3.77 5.07 5.02
C ALA A 107 3.52 4.09 3.88
N CYS A 108 4.37 3.08 3.78
CA CYS A 108 4.25 1.93 2.91
C CYS A 108 3.76 0.75 3.74
N LEU A 109 2.60 0.18 3.40
CA LEU A 109 1.93 -0.84 4.18
C LEU A 109 1.64 -2.09 3.35
N LEU A 110 2.05 -3.25 3.85
CA LEU A 110 1.68 -4.57 3.33
C LEU A 110 0.86 -5.30 4.40
N ALA A 111 -0.46 -5.31 4.23
CA ALA A 111 -1.34 -6.07 5.11
C ALA A 111 -1.12 -7.60 4.94
N PRO A 112 -1.32 -8.40 5.99
CA PRO A 112 -1.31 -9.85 5.85
C PRO A 112 -2.48 -10.32 4.97
N LEU A 113 -2.18 -11.23 4.04
CA LEU A 113 -3.21 -11.94 3.29
C LEU A 113 -3.95 -12.89 4.23
N GLY A 114 -5.28 -12.89 4.18
CA GLY A 114 -6.10 -13.85 4.91
C GLY A 114 -6.12 -15.16 4.15
N GLY A 115 -5.80 -16.27 4.81
CA GLY A 115 -5.96 -17.60 4.23
C GLY A 115 -7.30 -18.23 4.63
N THR A 116 -7.60 -19.39 4.06
CA THR A 116 -8.80 -20.16 4.42
C THR A 116 -8.67 -20.87 5.76
N ASP A 117 -7.46 -20.92 6.34
CA ASP A 117 -7.23 -21.48 7.67
C ASP A 117 -7.51 -20.45 8.76
N ALA A 118 -8.05 -20.90 9.89
CA ALA A 118 -8.43 -20.00 10.97
C ALA A 118 -7.24 -19.20 11.55
N SER A 119 -6.02 -19.73 11.47
CA SER A 119 -4.86 -19.08 12.09
C SER A 119 -4.37 -17.85 11.31
N SER A 120 -4.41 -17.91 9.99
CA SER A 120 -4.08 -16.76 9.13
C SER A 120 -5.15 -15.68 9.20
N GLN A 121 -6.43 -16.04 9.26
CA GLN A 121 -7.50 -15.05 9.43
C GLN A 121 -7.46 -14.38 10.81
N GLU A 122 -7.13 -15.13 11.87
CA GLU A 122 -6.94 -14.55 13.21
C GLU A 122 -5.76 -13.58 13.23
N MET A 123 -4.64 -13.92 12.57
CA MET A 123 -3.49 -13.02 12.40
C MET A 123 -3.90 -11.73 11.69
N LYS A 124 -4.61 -11.82 10.57
CA LYS A 124 -5.12 -10.66 9.82
C LYS A 124 -6.00 -9.78 10.71
N THR A 125 -6.92 -10.40 11.45
CA THR A 125 -7.83 -9.69 12.36
C THR A 125 -7.08 -8.94 13.46
N ARG A 126 -6.07 -9.57 14.10
CA ARG A 126 -5.23 -8.93 15.12
C ARG A 126 -4.44 -7.76 14.55
N PHE A 127 -3.87 -7.93 13.36
CA PHE A 127 -3.15 -6.88 12.65
C PHE A 127 -4.03 -5.66 12.40
N PHE A 128 -5.22 -5.85 11.81
CA PHE A 128 -6.16 -4.77 11.52
C PHE A 128 -6.72 -4.10 12.77
N THR A 129 -6.96 -4.86 13.84
CA THR A 129 -7.37 -4.30 15.14
C THR A 129 -6.28 -3.38 15.70
N GLY A 130 -5.03 -3.84 15.69
CA GLY A 130 -3.91 -3.03 16.18
C GLY A 130 -3.64 -1.81 15.31
N LEU A 131 -3.71 -1.96 13.99
CA LEU A 131 -3.58 -0.87 13.04
C LEU A 131 -4.67 0.18 13.26
N GLN A 132 -5.92 -0.21 13.40
CA GLN A 132 -7.03 0.72 13.66
C GLN A 132 -6.80 1.55 14.93
N ASN A 133 -6.36 0.90 16.01
CA ASN A 133 -6.02 1.57 17.27
C ASN A 133 -4.90 2.60 17.09
N GLN A 134 -3.88 2.25 16.30
CA GLN A 134 -2.80 3.17 15.97
C GLN A 134 -3.30 4.34 15.12
N LEU A 135 -4.09 4.07 14.06
CA LEU A 135 -4.66 5.09 13.18
C LEU A 135 -5.55 6.07 13.97
N LEU A 136 -6.34 5.57 14.92
CA LEU A 136 -7.14 6.38 15.85
C LEU A 136 -6.29 7.21 16.83
N LYS A 137 -5.11 6.71 17.21
CA LYS A 137 -4.18 7.46 18.06
C LYS A 137 -3.50 8.59 17.28
N ILE A 138 -3.05 8.33 16.06
CA ILE A 138 -2.28 9.29 15.27
C ILE A 138 -3.13 10.30 14.51
N THR A 139 -4.41 10.00 14.21
CA THR A 139 -5.36 10.98 13.61
C THR A 139 -5.54 12.24 14.48
N ARG A 140 -5.26 12.14 15.79
CA ARG A 140 -5.33 13.26 16.74
C ARG A 140 -4.08 14.16 16.73
N LYS A 141 -3.03 13.80 15.99
CA LYS A 141 -1.80 14.59 15.88
C LYS A 141 -1.96 15.70 14.84
N ARG A 142 -1.19 16.78 14.97
CA ARG A 142 -1.10 17.87 13.98
C ARG A 142 -0.13 17.49 12.84
N ARG A 143 -0.44 16.40 12.16
CA ARG A 143 0.36 15.83 11.07
C ARG A 143 -0.57 15.10 10.13
N ASN A 144 -0.35 15.26 8.84
CA ASN A 144 -1.09 14.54 7.82
C ASN A 144 -0.40 13.22 7.50
N TYR A 145 -1.18 12.21 7.13
CA TYR A 145 -0.68 10.90 6.79
C TYR A 145 -1.21 10.45 5.43
N ILE A 146 -0.34 9.83 4.64
CA ILE A 146 -0.67 9.12 3.41
C ILE A 146 -0.16 7.68 3.56
N PHE A 147 -1.06 6.71 3.56
CA PHE A 147 -0.75 5.29 3.66
C PHE A 147 -0.88 4.65 2.28
N CYS A 148 0.25 4.45 1.62
CA CYS A 148 0.36 3.67 0.39
C CYS A 148 0.28 2.18 0.76
N GLY A 149 -0.87 1.56 0.55
CA GLY A 149 -1.13 0.22 1.07
C GLY A 149 -1.58 -0.78 0.01
N ASN A 150 -1.01 -1.98 0.11
CA ASN A 150 -1.72 -3.21 -0.25
C ASN A 150 -2.49 -3.64 0.99
N TRP A 151 -3.80 -3.34 1.00
CA TRP A 151 -4.66 -3.53 2.17
C TRP A 151 -5.21 -4.95 2.27
N GLN A 152 -5.07 -5.78 1.23
CA GLN A 152 -5.66 -7.13 1.21
C GLN A 152 -7.16 -7.14 1.55
N ILE A 153 -7.87 -6.01 1.34
CA ILE A 153 -9.29 -5.82 1.58
C ILE A 153 -9.84 -4.94 0.45
N ALA A 154 -10.91 -5.38 -0.20
CA ALA A 154 -11.73 -4.56 -1.08
C ALA A 154 -12.92 -3.97 -0.31
N HIS A 155 -13.28 -2.72 -0.57
CA HIS A 155 -14.24 -1.99 0.27
C HIS A 155 -15.70 -2.24 -0.11
N ARG A 156 -16.04 -1.94 -1.35
CA ARG A 156 -17.43 -1.95 -1.85
C ARG A 156 -17.57 -2.89 -3.03
N ASP A 157 -18.81 -3.19 -3.40
CA ASP A 157 -19.13 -4.07 -4.52
C ASP A 157 -18.54 -3.57 -5.86
N ILE A 158 -18.41 -2.25 -6.05
CA ILE A 158 -17.71 -1.64 -7.20
C ILE A 158 -16.20 -1.95 -7.26
N ASP A 159 -15.63 -2.43 -6.16
CA ASP A 159 -14.20 -2.73 -6.00
C ASP A 159 -13.88 -4.21 -6.21
N VAL A 160 -14.88 -5.06 -6.53
CA VAL A 160 -14.69 -6.49 -6.79
C VAL A 160 -15.52 -6.88 -8.01
N GLN A 161 -14.91 -7.59 -8.94
CA GLN A 161 -15.63 -8.19 -10.06
C GLN A 161 -16.49 -9.37 -9.55
N ASN A 162 -17.75 -9.43 -9.96
CA ASN A 162 -18.71 -10.45 -9.49
C ASN A 162 -18.82 -10.57 -7.95
N PRO A 163 -19.07 -9.46 -7.23
CA PRO A 163 -18.93 -9.38 -5.77
C PRO A 163 -19.80 -10.38 -5.00
N GLU A 164 -20.95 -10.76 -5.56
CA GLU A 164 -21.87 -11.74 -4.98
C GLU A 164 -21.23 -13.12 -4.77
N SER A 165 -20.19 -13.46 -5.53
CA SER A 165 -19.49 -14.75 -5.42
C SER A 165 -18.38 -14.75 -4.36
N HIS A 166 -18.01 -13.58 -3.84
CA HIS A 166 -16.81 -13.40 -3.01
C HIS A 166 -17.11 -12.94 -1.58
N THR A 167 -18.38 -12.85 -1.18
CA THR A 167 -18.78 -12.30 0.14
C THR A 167 -18.27 -13.11 1.33
N ASP A 168 -17.95 -14.39 1.13
CA ASP A 168 -17.42 -15.31 2.13
C ASP A 168 -15.90 -15.55 1.98
N GLU A 169 -15.23 -14.78 1.12
CA GLU A 169 -13.79 -14.90 0.86
C GLU A 169 -12.97 -13.86 1.63
N PRO A 170 -11.85 -14.26 2.27
CA PRO A 170 -10.91 -13.33 2.87
C PRO A 170 -10.45 -12.24 1.89
N GLY A 171 -10.60 -10.99 2.30
CA GLY A 171 -10.43 -9.79 1.50
C GLY A 171 -11.75 -9.08 1.17
N PHE A 172 -12.89 -9.76 1.25
CA PHE A 172 -14.21 -9.16 1.01
C PHE A 172 -15.27 -9.58 2.05
N LEU A 173 -14.82 -10.12 3.19
CA LEU A 173 -15.68 -10.45 4.31
C LEU A 173 -16.37 -9.20 4.86
N ALA A 174 -17.57 -9.38 5.42
CA ALA A 174 -18.37 -8.29 5.96
C ALA A 174 -17.62 -7.48 7.04
N GLU A 175 -16.89 -8.16 7.92
CA GLU A 175 -16.09 -7.53 8.98
C GLU A 175 -14.89 -6.73 8.44
N GLU A 176 -14.29 -7.16 7.33
CA GLU A 176 -13.15 -6.48 6.69
C GLU A 176 -13.63 -5.20 5.98
N ARG A 177 -14.77 -5.29 5.31
CA ARG A 177 -15.44 -4.12 4.72
C ARG A 177 -15.87 -3.13 5.79
N GLN A 178 -16.44 -3.64 6.90
CA GLN A 178 -16.82 -2.81 8.04
C GLN A 178 -15.62 -2.10 8.67
N TRP A 179 -14.43 -2.72 8.68
CA TRP A 179 -13.21 -2.08 9.15
C TRP A 179 -12.86 -0.83 8.33
N LEU A 180 -12.97 -0.91 6.99
CA LEU A 180 -12.79 0.25 6.10
C LEU A 180 -13.89 1.30 6.30
N ASP A 181 -15.15 0.88 6.47
CA ASP A 181 -16.25 1.82 6.79
C ASP A 181 -15.97 2.63 8.05
N GLN A 182 -15.52 1.98 9.13
CA GLN A 182 -15.16 2.66 10.38
C GLN A 182 -13.99 3.63 10.16
N LEU A 183 -12.99 3.21 9.39
CA LEU A 183 -11.83 4.05 9.09
C LEU A 183 -12.21 5.35 8.37
N TYR A 184 -13.10 5.27 7.38
CA TYR A 184 -13.52 6.41 6.57
C TYR A 184 -14.59 7.27 7.23
N ASN A 185 -15.53 6.66 7.96
CA ASN A 185 -16.66 7.38 8.54
C ASN A 185 -16.37 7.93 9.94
N ASP A 186 -15.61 7.20 10.76
CA ASP A 186 -15.49 7.48 12.19
C ASP A 186 -14.09 7.94 12.63
N ILE A 187 -13.02 7.42 12.02
CA ILE A 187 -11.64 7.68 12.47
C ILE A 187 -11.04 8.94 11.83
N GLY A 188 -11.51 9.31 10.64
CA GLY A 188 -11.08 10.55 9.95
C GLY A 188 -10.02 10.33 8.88
N TYR A 189 -10.14 9.24 8.13
CA TYR A 189 -9.37 9.01 6.91
C TYR A 189 -10.28 8.97 5.69
N ALA A 190 -9.70 8.91 4.49
CA ALA A 190 -10.43 8.79 3.24
C ALA A 190 -9.64 7.95 2.22
N ASP A 191 -10.35 7.34 1.27
CA ASP A 191 -9.78 6.66 0.12
C ASP A 191 -9.45 7.68 -0.98
N ALA A 192 -8.18 7.98 -1.19
CA ALA A 192 -7.75 8.98 -2.16
C ALA A 192 -8.15 8.62 -3.61
N PHE A 193 -8.13 7.34 -3.94
CA PHE A 193 -8.52 6.90 -5.29
C PHE A 193 -9.99 7.23 -5.58
N ARG A 194 -10.89 6.91 -4.64
CA ARG A 194 -12.33 7.13 -4.81
C ARG A 194 -12.77 8.59 -4.65
N ILE A 195 -11.88 9.49 -4.23
CA ILE A 195 -12.13 10.94 -4.27
C ILE A 195 -12.03 11.47 -5.71
N SER A 196 -11.04 11.00 -6.47
CA SER A 196 -10.79 11.47 -7.84
C SER A 196 -11.40 10.58 -8.93
N ASN A 197 -11.69 9.32 -8.65
CA ASN A 197 -12.17 8.35 -9.63
C ASN A 197 -13.42 7.59 -9.11
N SER A 198 -14.55 7.77 -9.81
CA SER A 198 -15.82 7.10 -9.55
C SER A 198 -16.17 6.02 -10.58
N ASP A 199 -15.24 5.69 -11.47
CA ASP A 199 -15.47 4.75 -12.55
C ASP A 199 -15.58 3.32 -12.01
N ASN A 200 -16.36 2.52 -12.76
CA ASN A 200 -16.42 1.08 -12.56
C ASN A 200 -15.18 0.41 -13.17
N ASP A 201 -14.97 -0.87 -12.88
CA ASP A 201 -13.91 -1.68 -13.47
C ASP A 201 -12.48 -1.18 -13.20
N GLU A 202 -12.32 -0.54 -12.03
CA GLU A 202 -11.04 -0.06 -11.49
C GLU A 202 -10.50 -1.04 -10.44
N PHE A 203 -9.81 -2.07 -10.93
CA PHE A 203 -9.22 -3.13 -10.11
C PHE A 203 -7.70 -3.05 -10.08
N SER A 204 -7.11 -3.38 -8.93
CA SER A 204 -5.67 -3.29 -8.68
C SER A 204 -4.99 -4.65 -8.52
N TRP A 205 -5.74 -5.75 -8.38
CA TRP A 205 -5.20 -7.07 -8.06
C TRP A 205 -6.00 -8.20 -8.71
N TRP A 206 -5.29 -9.23 -9.17
CA TRP A 206 -5.87 -10.48 -9.67
C TRP A 206 -5.45 -11.65 -8.78
N PRO A 207 -6.37 -12.24 -8.01
CA PRO A 207 -6.07 -13.37 -7.11
C PRO A 207 -5.48 -14.60 -7.82
N SER A 208 -5.74 -14.76 -9.12
CA SER A 208 -5.15 -15.82 -9.95
C SER A 208 -3.63 -15.70 -10.11
N GLY A 209 -3.06 -14.52 -9.81
CA GLY A 209 -1.66 -14.19 -10.04
C GLY A 209 -1.36 -13.67 -11.45
N GLU A 210 -2.35 -13.64 -12.35
CA GLU A 210 -2.21 -13.21 -13.74
C GLU A 210 -3.26 -12.14 -14.08
N MET A 211 -2.81 -10.99 -14.57
CA MET A 211 -3.71 -9.89 -14.91
C MET A 211 -4.66 -10.29 -16.03
N GLY A 212 -5.95 -9.99 -15.85
CA GLY A 212 -7.00 -10.37 -16.79
C GLY A 212 -7.50 -11.82 -16.67
N SER A 213 -6.95 -12.61 -15.73
CA SER A 213 -7.40 -13.97 -15.45
C SER A 213 -8.17 -14.04 -14.13
N GLY A 214 -9.41 -14.54 -14.16
CA GLY A 214 -10.30 -14.58 -12.99
C GLY A 214 -10.89 -13.22 -12.64
N ASP A 215 -11.61 -13.18 -11.51
CA ASP A 215 -12.29 -11.98 -11.02
C ASP A 215 -11.29 -11.05 -10.32
N ALA A 216 -11.31 -9.77 -10.71
CA ALA A 216 -10.37 -8.75 -10.28
C ALA A 216 -10.89 -7.93 -9.09
N TRP A 217 -9.96 -7.43 -8.26
CA TRP A 217 -10.26 -6.78 -6.98
C TRP A 217 -9.46 -5.49 -6.85
N ARG A 218 -9.97 -4.49 -6.14
CA ARG A 218 -9.24 -3.27 -5.77
C ARG A 218 -8.89 -3.33 -4.28
N THR A 219 -7.68 -3.83 -4.01
CA THR A 219 -7.11 -3.97 -2.67
C THR A 219 -5.98 -2.98 -2.40
N ASP A 220 -5.48 -2.32 -3.43
CA ASP A 220 -4.43 -1.30 -3.34
C ASP A 220 -5.05 0.09 -3.44
N THR A 221 -4.73 0.94 -2.47
CA THR A 221 -5.08 2.37 -2.52
C THR A 221 -4.18 3.17 -1.58
N GLN A 222 -4.22 4.49 -1.74
CA GLN A 222 -3.66 5.40 -0.75
C GLN A 222 -4.78 5.87 0.19
N ILE A 223 -4.69 5.48 1.45
CA ILE A 223 -5.58 6.00 2.50
C ILE A 223 -4.95 7.25 3.08
N ILE A 224 -5.70 8.35 3.12
CA ILE A 224 -5.19 9.67 3.50
C ILE A 224 -5.92 10.22 4.71
N SER A 225 -5.23 11.05 5.51
CA SER A 225 -5.89 11.89 6.50
C SER A 225 -6.99 12.73 5.85
N LYS A 226 -8.15 12.87 6.50
CA LYS A 226 -9.30 13.62 5.94
C LYS A 226 -8.97 15.09 5.61
N ALA A 227 -7.96 15.68 6.25
CA ALA A 227 -7.48 17.02 5.94
C ALA A 227 -6.87 17.14 4.53
N LEU A 228 -6.45 16.02 3.92
CA LEU A 228 -5.84 15.98 2.59
C LEU A 228 -6.85 15.76 1.46
N VAL A 229 -8.14 15.57 1.74
CA VAL A 229 -9.16 15.25 0.72
C VAL A 229 -9.19 16.27 -0.41
N ASN A 230 -9.15 17.56 -0.07
CA ASN A 230 -9.17 18.65 -1.07
C ASN A 230 -7.82 18.86 -1.76
N GLN A 231 -6.80 18.08 -1.40
CA GLN A 231 -5.48 18.13 -2.02
C GLN A 231 -5.31 17.02 -3.06
N VAL A 232 -6.27 16.09 -3.23
CA VAL A 232 -6.19 15.05 -4.26
C VAL A 232 -6.59 15.65 -5.61
N GLU A 233 -5.67 15.69 -6.56
CA GLU A 233 -5.91 16.26 -7.89
C GLU A 233 -6.24 15.20 -8.94
N TYR A 234 -5.59 14.04 -8.85
CA TYR A 234 -5.71 12.98 -9.85
C TYR A 234 -5.41 11.62 -9.23
N ALA A 235 -6.11 10.57 -9.66
CA ALA A 235 -5.82 9.19 -9.26
C ALA A 235 -6.06 8.21 -10.42
N VAL A 236 -5.13 7.26 -10.62
CA VAL A 236 -5.23 6.26 -11.68
C VAL A 236 -4.55 4.93 -11.31
N LEU A 237 -5.06 3.84 -11.87
CA LEU A 237 -4.44 2.53 -11.87
C LEU A 237 -3.68 2.32 -13.19
N TYR A 238 -2.36 2.12 -13.13
CA TYR A 238 -1.51 2.00 -14.32
C TYR A 238 -1.63 0.62 -15.00
N LYS A 239 -2.51 0.51 -16.00
CA LYS A 239 -2.85 -0.76 -16.68
C LYS A 239 -2.03 -1.05 -17.95
N ALA A 240 -1.13 -0.15 -18.36
CA ALA A 240 -0.49 -0.24 -19.68
C ALA A 240 0.64 -1.28 -19.76
N LYS A 241 1.22 -1.66 -18.61
CA LYS A 241 2.26 -2.70 -18.53
C LYS A 241 2.18 -3.41 -17.18
N GLU A 242 2.35 -4.71 -17.20
CA GLU A 242 2.32 -5.57 -16.01
C GLU A 242 3.71 -5.72 -15.40
N PHE A 243 3.80 -5.56 -14.09
CA PHE A 243 5.00 -5.81 -13.30
C PHE A 243 4.81 -6.93 -12.29
N SER A 244 3.58 -7.14 -11.81
CA SER A 244 3.19 -8.14 -10.82
C SER A 244 1.73 -8.56 -11.09
N SER A 245 1.12 -9.31 -10.17
CA SER A 245 -0.34 -9.54 -10.17
C SER A 245 -1.14 -8.30 -9.76
N HIS A 246 -0.44 -7.22 -9.41
CA HIS A 246 -1.02 -5.95 -9.02
C HIS A 246 -0.73 -4.85 -10.06
N THR A 247 -1.60 -3.84 -10.05
CA THR A 247 -1.46 -2.62 -10.84
C THR A 247 -0.98 -1.47 -9.96
N PRO A 248 0.07 -0.71 -10.36
CA PRO A 248 0.50 0.47 -9.62
C PRO A 248 -0.61 1.51 -9.46
N VAL A 249 -0.78 2.02 -8.25
CA VAL A 249 -1.68 3.14 -7.92
C VAL A 249 -0.90 4.44 -7.95
N ILE A 250 -1.28 5.37 -8.82
CA ILE A 250 -0.65 6.68 -8.97
C ILE A 250 -1.65 7.74 -8.51
N ILE A 251 -1.25 8.61 -7.59
CA ILE A 251 -2.08 9.72 -7.11
C ILE A 251 -1.23 11.00 -7.09
N ASP A 252 -1.78 12.05 -7.68
CA ASP A 252 -1.20 13.39 -7.65
C ASP A 252 -1.95 14.24 -6.62
N TYR A 253 -1.16 14.95 -5.82
CA TYR A 253 -1.62 15.83 -4.76
C TYR A 253 -1.13 17.26 -4.96
N ASP A 254 -1.98 18.25 -4.67
CA ASP A 254 -1.64 19.67 -4.57
C ASP A 254 -0.91 19.98 -3.24
N LEU A 255 0.22 19.30 -3.02
CA LEU A 255 1.05 19.49 -1.84
C LEU A 255 2.39 20.09 -2.28
N HIS A 256 2.67 21.31 -1.81
CA HIS A 256 3.87 22.06 -2.17
C HIS A 256 5.04 21.83 -1.20
N GLU A 257 4.79 21.27 -0.01
CA GLU A 257 5.79 21.01 1.03
C GLU A 257 5.53 19.64 1.68
N LEU A 258 6.60 18.85 1.84
CA LEU A 258 6.59 17.57 2.57
C LEU A 258 6.83 17.79 4.06
#